data_AF-A0AAV4CX94-F1
#
_entry.id   AF-A0AAV4CX94-F1
#
_cell.length_a   1.000
_cell.length_b   1.000
_cell.length_c   1.000
_cell.angle_alpha   90.00
_cell.angle_beta   90.00
_cell.angle_gamma   90.00
#
_symmetry.space_group_name_H-M   'P 1'
#
loop_
_entity.id
_entity.type
_entity.pdbx_description
1 polymer ?
#
loop_
_entity_poly.entity_id
_entity_poly.type
_entity_poly.pdbx_seq_one_letter_code
_entity_poly.pdbx_strand_id
1 'polypeptide(L)'
;MIATKVLVDGHDVKDLNVRWLRKQIGVVSQEPVLFDASIEENIRLGKVDATLGDIQAAAKMANAHDFIQLLPEGYKTNVGERGAQLSGGQKQRISIARALVRNPRILLMDEATSALDHESEAVVQAALEKARKGRTTITIAHRLSTVKHADKILAISEGEVAEEGTHDELIAQQGLYYQLVEIQTRIDKESDLEIEDVVIVEDDPESNGFQDNLWGASFKRTLSDGSQTETSLAVRHSHRISQSDSPVEDTKTAKPEDEPSEEKVRLMDIVRYNAPEWRLIVVGSLAAAVAGLIHPCFSFILSEFVKIMSIPDDGEQRRRVNILGVIILAVAAVVALSRILMEFCISKSGAYLTARLRKLTFESIVNQDMEYFDNPNNQVGAITSRLSGDAALVQGATGSKIGQLLEGMSTIVCALAIAFVFGWKLAFVVVSFMPLMIAAGLIQGKVMAGAALKEKSMLQQASRMCSETVDNIRTVAALGREDFFLKNFNTLVDLNERSNRKKAVIFGMAYSVANSMLFFAYAASFYYGGILIDDGEMEFYEVFRVFGAIIFGGIVIGRNSSFGVDYVKAKLAAGRIINLIDRKPKVNIRDHSGDKL
;
A
#
# COMPACT_ATOMS: atom_id res chain seq x y z
N MET A 1 -4.62 42.62 -17.15
CA MET A 1 -5.49 42.35 -18.32
C MET A 1 -5.37 40.87 -18.70
N ILE A 2 -6.47 40.13 -18.85
CA ILE A 2 -6.40 38.78 -19.46
C ILE A 2 -6.22 39.00 -20.97
N ALA A 3 -5.12 38.52 -21.55
CA ALA A 3 -4.89 38.59 -22.99
C ALA A 3 -6.11 38.05 -23.75
N THR A 4 -6.74 38.87 -24.58
CA THR A 4 -8.03 38.56 -25.19
C THR A 4 -7.93 37.43 -26.22
N LYS A 5 -6.77 37.26 -26.88
CA LYS A 5 -6.49 36.21 -27.88
C LYS A 5 -5.01 35.82 -27.93
N VAL A 6 -4.71 34.55 -28.18
CA VAL A 6 -3.36 34.04 -28.46
C VAL A 6 -3.40 33.41 -29.85
N LEU A 7 -2.55 33.86 -30.77
CA LEU A 7 -2.56 33.44 -32.17
C LEU A 7 -1.34 32.57 -32.49
N VAL A 8 -1.56 31.49 -33.24
CA VAL A 8 -0.51 30.68 -33.87
C VAL A 8 -0.74 30.73 -35.38
N ASP A 9 0.24 31.26 -36.13
CA ASP A 9 0.14 31.49 -37.58
C ASP A 9 -1.15 32.23 -38.01
N GLY A 10 -1.61 33.18 -37.18
CA GLY A 10 -2.81 33.98 -37.43
C GLY A 10 -4.14 33.34 -36.98
N HIS A 11 -4.13 32.12 -36.47
CA HIS A 11 -5.31 31.42 -35.93
C HIS A 11 -5.35 31.46 -34.40
N ASP A 12 -6.52 31.72 -33.81
CA ASP A 12 -6.70 31.66 -32.36
C ASP A 12 -6.52 30.22 -31.85
N VAL A 13 -5.70 30.04 -30.81
CA VAL A 13 -5.49 28.74 -30.18
C VAL A 13 -6.77 28.07 -29.69
N LYS A 14 -7.82 28.85 -29.39
CA LYS A 14 -9.13 28.34 -28.99
C LYS A 14 -9.86 27.60 -30.11
N ASP A 15 -9.60 27.97 -31.37
CA ASP A 15 -10.24 27.38 -32.55
C ASP A 15 -9.49 26.16 -33.08
N LEU A 16 -8.26 25.93 -32.60
CA LEU A 16 -7.41 24.82 -33.03
C LEU A 16 -7.70 23.53 -32.26
N ASN A 17 -7.55 22.38 -32.94
CA ASN A 17 -7.62 21.09 -32.27
C ASN A 17 -6.46 20.97 -31.25
N VAL A 18 -6.82 20.85 -29.97
CA VAL A 18 -5.86 20.84 -28.84
C VAL A 18 -4.81 19.73 -28.98
N ARG A 19 -5.20 18.54 -29.44
CA ARG A 19 -4.27 17.41 -29.60
C ARG A 19 -3.28 17.64 -30.73
N TRP A 20 -3.74 18.20 -31.84
CA TRP A 20 -2.87 18.60 -32.96
C TRP A 20 -1.93 19.73 -32.55
N LEU A 21 -2.44 20.76 -31.87
CA LEU A 21 -1.65 21.91 -31.41
C LEU A 21 -0.54 21.46 -30.47
N ARG A 22 -0.88 20.68 -29.43
CA ARG A 22 0.11 20.09 -28.53
C ARG A 22 1.11 19.23 -29.29
N LYS A 23 0.72 18.56 -30.38
CA LYS A 23 1.65 17.80 -31.24
C LYS A 23 2.73 18.64 -31.91
N GLN A 24 2.44 19.91 -32.21
CA GLN A 24 3.39 20.83 -32.81
C GLN A 24 4.32 21.47 -31.78
N ILE A 25 4.02 21.33 -30.48
CA ILE A 25 4.73 21.97 -29.37
C ILE A 25 5.57 20.92 -28.61
N GLY A 26 6.85 21.23 -28.42
CA GLY A 26 7.72 20.56 -27.46
C GLY A 26 7.85 21.40 -26.22
N VAL A 27 7.77 20.80 -25.04
CA VAL A 27 7.93 21.49 -23.75
C VAL A 27 9.10 20.88 -23.00
N VAL A 28 9.99 21.73 -22.50
CA VAL A 28 11.06 21.38 -21.57
C VAL A 28 10.81 22.20 -20.31
N SER A 29 10.40 21.53 -19.23
CA SER A 29 10.07 22.14 -17.95
C SER A 29 11.31 22.31 -17.06
N GLN A 30 11.19 23.16 -16.04
CA GLN A 30 12.21 23.42 -15.03
C GLN A 30 12.60 22.13 -14.29
N GLU A 31 11.60 21.37 -13.84
CA GLU A 31 11.78 20.06 -13.21
C GLU A 31 11.43 18.92 -14.20
N PRO A 32 12.42 18.17 -14.71
CA PRO A 32 12.17 17.08 -15.63
C PRO A 32 11.52 15.88 -14.93
N VAL A 33 10.27 15.61 -15.29
CA VAL A 33 9.57 14.39 -14.86
C VAL A 33 9.88 13.23 -15.81
N LEU A 34 10.39 12.13 -15.27
CA LEU A 34 10.47 10.83 -15.94
C LEU A 34 9.51 9.85 -15.29
N PHE A 35 8.97 8.93 -16.09
CA PHE A 35 8.09 7.86 -15.64
C PHE A 35 8.92 6.63 -15.24
N ASP A 36 8.41 5.79 -14.33
CA ASP A 36 9.01 4.51 -13.90
C ASP A 36 8.95 3.47 -15.03
N ALA A 37 9.85 3.66 -15.98
CA ALA A 37 10.00 2.88 -17.18
C ALA A 37 11.46 3.02 -17.68
N SER A 38 11.83 2.24 -18.70
CA SER A 38 13.15 2.38 -19.30
C SER A 38 13.40 3.77 -19.90
N ILE A 39 14.68 4.15 -20.07
CA ILE A 39 15.06 5.38 -20.78
C ILE A 39 14.46 5.40 -22.20
N GLU A 40 14.49 4.25 -22.88
CA GLU A 40 13.86 4.06 -24.19
C GLU A 40 12.38 4.42 -24.20
N GLU A 41 11.62 3.88 -23.24
CA GLU A 41 10.18 4.13 -23.12
C GLU A 41 9.88 5.58 -22.77
N ASN A 42 10.67 6.19 -21.88
CA ASN A 42 10.56 7.60 -21.53
C ASN A 42 10.73 8.51 -22.76
N ILE A 43 11.73 8.26 -23.60
CA ILE A 43 11.90 9.03 -24.85
C ILE A 43 10.74 8.72 -25.82
N ARG A 44 10.35 7.45 -25.95
CA ARG A 44 9.24 7.00 -26.83
C ARG A 44 7.89 7.63 -26.46
N LEU A 45 7.67 8.07 -25.22
CA LEU A 45 6.46 8.83 -24.87
C LEU A 45 6.29 10.12 -25.69
N GLY A 46 7.38 10.73 -26.19
CA GLY A 46 7.31 11.84 -27.15
C GLY A 46 6.67 11.42 -28.48
N LYS A 47 7.06 10.26 -29.01
CA LYS A 47 6.57 9.67 -30.27
C LYS A 47 6.46 8.15 -30.15
N VAL A 48 5.23 7.64 -29.94
CA VAL A 48 4.97 6.20 -29.71
C VAL A 48 5.51 5.31 -30.84
N ASP A 49 5.40 5.77 -32.09
CA ASP A 49 5.87 5.04 -33.27
C ASP A 49 7.37 5.28 -33.57
N ALA A 50 8.13 5.85 -32.63
CA ALA A 50 9.56 6.09 -32.80
C ALA A 50 10.34 4.77 -32.80
N THR A 51 11.13 4.58 -33.85
CA THR A 51 12.08 3.46 -33.92
C THR A 51 13.23 3.67 -32.94
N LEU A 52 13.99 2.61 -32.63
CA LEU A 52 15.19 2.75 -31.80
C LEU A 52 16.21 3.74 -32.42
N GLY A 53 16.29 3.79 -33.75
CA GLY A 53 17.10 4.76 -34.47
C GLY A 53 16.67 6.21 -34.23
N ASP A 54 15.36 6.49 -34.24
CA ASP A 54 14.82 7.82 -33.93
C ASP A 54 15.15 8.23 -32.49
N ILE A 55 15.03 7.29 -31.55
CA ILE A 55 15.32 7.50 -30.12
C ILE A 55 16.81 7.81 -29.93
N GLN A 56 17.69 7.06 -30.58
CA GLN A 56 19.14 7.28 -30.53
C GLN A 56 19.53 8.62 -31.16
N ALA A 57 18.92 8.98 -32.30
CA ALA A 57 19.16 10.27 -32.94
C ALA A 57 18.73 11.44 -32.05
N ALA A 58 17.55 11.34 -31.40
CA ALA A 58 17.08 12.34 -30.45
C ALA A 58 17.99 12.45 -29.22
N ALA A 59 18.44 11.31 -28.68
CA ALA A 59 19.38 11.27 -27.56
C ALA A 59 20.76 11.86 -27.92
N LYS A 60 21.26 11.65 -29.14
CA LYS A 60 22.51 12.28 -29.62
C LYS A 60 22.36 13.80 -29.75
N MET A 61 21.23 14.28 -30.28
CA MET A 61 20.95 15.72 -30.33
C MET A 61 20.88 16.34 -28.93
N ALA A 62 20.37 15.60 -27.95
CA ALA A 62 20.26 16.03 -26.56
C ALA A 62 21.55 15.82 -25.72
N ASN A 63 22.67 15.42 -26.34
CA ASN A 63 23.91 15.03 -25.64
C ASN A 63 23.69 13.97 -24.53
N ALA A 64 22.68 13.11 -24.71
CA ALA A 64 22.30 12.06 -23.76
C ALA A 64 22.89 10.69 -24.11
N HIS A 65 23.22 10.46 -25.38
CA HIS A 65 23.63 9.14 -25.87
C HIS A 65 24.83 8.55 -25.13
N ASP A 66 25.86 9.35 -24.88
CA ASP A 66 27.14 8.87 -24.38
C ASP A 66 27.01 8.36 -22.93
N PHE A 67 26.31 9.09 -22.06
CA PHE A 67 26.07 8.63 -20.69
C PHE A 67 25.09 7.46 -20.64
N ILE A 68 24.09 7.43 -21.54
CA ILE A 68 23.17 6.29 -21.61
C ILE A 68 23.93 5.02 -21.96
N GLN A 69 24.91 5.08 -22.87
CA GLN A 69 25.72 3.90 -23.21
C GLN A 69 26.63 3.41 -22.07
N LEU A 70 27.01 4.29 -21.14
CA LEU A 70 27.80 3.92 -19.97
C LEU A 70 26.98 3.19 -18.90
N LEU A 71 25.65 3.27 -18.95
CA LEU A 71 24.79 2.56 -18.01
C LEU A 71 24.80 1.05 -18.27
N PRO A 72 24.68 0.19 -17.23
CA PRO A 72 24.79 -1.26 -17.36
C PRO A 72 23.85 -1.90 -18.40
N GLU A 73 22.66 -1.33 -18.59
CA GLU A 73 21.64 -1.83 -19.55
C GLU A 73 21.37 -0.85 -20.70
N GLY A 74 22.18 0.19 -20.84
CA GLY A 74 22.03 1.18 -21.90
C GLY A 74 20.66 1.86 -21.91
N TYR A 75 19.99 1.84 -23.07
CA TYR A 75 18.63 2.38 -23.23
C TYR A 75 17.54 1.61 -22.46
N LYS A 76 17.81 0.37 -22.06
CA LYS A 76 16.87 -0.45 -21.31
C LYS A 76 16.92 -0.22 -19.81
N THR A 77 17.91 0.52 -19.32
CA THR A 77 18.03 0.89 -17.90
C THR A 77 16.73 1.54 -17.43
N ASN A 78 16.14 0.98 -16.37
CA ASN A 78 14.98 1.57 -15.72
C ASN A 78 15.42 2.83 -14.96
N VAL A 79 14.66 3.93 -15.05
CA VAL A 79 15.03 5.19 -14.39
C VAL A 79 14.49 5.30 -12.96
N GLY A 80 13.55 4.42 -12.60
CA GLY A 80 12.87 4.45 -11.31
C GLY A 80 11.81 5.55 -11.21
N GLU A 81 11.11 5.60 -10.08
CA GLU A 81 10.06 6.59 -9.83
C GLU A 81 10.62 8.02 -9.91
N ARG A 82 10.05 8.86 -10.77
CA ARG A 82 10.52 10.24 -11.05
C ARG A 82 12.00 10.32 -11.46
N GLY A 83 12.55 9.23 -12.00
CA GLY A 83 13.95 9.16 -12.44
C GLY A 83 14.96 9.16 -11.29
N ALA A 84 14.60 8.75 -10.07
CA ALA A 84 15.44 8.85 -8.88
C ALA A 84 16.89 8.34 -9.04
N GLN A 85 17.15 7.46 -10.00
CA GLN A 85 18.47 6.89 -10.27
C GLN A 85 19.39 7.76 -11.16
N LEU A 86 18.95 8.96 -11.55
CA LEU A 86 19.68 9.84 -12.47
C LEU A 86 19.92 11.22 -11.87
N SER A 87 21.04 11.84 -12.24
CA SER A 87 21.34 13.23 -11.86
C SER A 87 20.35 14.22 -12.51
N GLY A 88 20.20 15.42 -11.93
CA GLY A 88 19.33 16.46 -12.49
C GLY A 88 19.64 16.76 -13.97
N GLY A 89 20.92 16.88 -14.32
CA GLY A 89 21.38 17.08 -15.70
C GLY A 89 21.08 15.92 -16.63
N GLN A 90 21.18 14.67 -16.15
CA GLN A 90 20.82 13.50 -16.95
C GLN A 90 19.31 13.44 -17.22
N LYS A 91 18.47 13.70 -16.19
CA LYS A 91 17.01 13.77 -16.35
C LYS A 91 16.62 14.83 -17.37
N GLN A 92 17.25 15.99 -17.31
CA GLN A 92 16.97 17.10 -18.22
C GLN A 92 17.30 16.74 -19.67
N ARG A 93 18.46 16.10 -19.90
CA ARG A 93 18.83 15.63 -21.25
C ARG A 93 17.88 14.58 -21.81
N ILE A 94 17.37 13.66 -20.99
CA ILE A 94 16.34 12.70 -21.41
C ILE A 94 15.02 13.41 -21.74
N SER A 95 14.62 14.41 -20.93
CA SER A 95 13.45 15.24 -21.19
C SER A 95 13.57 16.01 -22.53
N ILE A 96 14.75 16.56 -22.82
CA ILE A 96 15.05 17.21 -24.10
C ILE A 96 14.96 16.20 -25.26
N ALA A 97 15.55 15.02 -25.12
CA ALA A 97 15.44 13.96 -26.14
C ALA A 97 13.97 13.56 -26.39
N ARG A 98 13.16 13.47 -25.32
CA ARG A 98 11.71 13.21 -25.39
C ARG A 98 10.95 14.32 -26.10
N ALA A 99 11.33 15.59 -25.92
CA ALA A 99 10.75 16.69 -26.68
C ALA A 99 11.18 16.64 -28.15
N LEU A 100 12.44 16.32 -28.44
CA LEU A 100 13.02 16.32 -29.78
C LEU A 100 12.56 15.15 -30.67
N VAL A 101 12.30 13.96 -30.11
CA VAL A 101 11.84 12.80 -30.90
C VAL A 101 10.47 13.07 -31.56
N ARG A 102 9.70 14.02 -31.01
CA ARG A 102 8.43 14.49 -31.57
C ARG A 102 8.61 15.36 -32.82
N ASN A 103 9.79 15.94 -33.00
CA ASN A 103 10.12 16.95 -33.99
C ASN A 103 9.12 18.13 -34.03
N PRO A 104 9.01 18.91 -32.94
CA PRO A 104 8.06 20.01 -32.83
C PRO A 104 8.48 21.21 -33.69
N ARG A 105 7.48 22.03 -34.09
CA ARG A 105 7.71 23.32 -34.76
C ARG A 105 7.96 24.46 -33.77
N ILE A 106 7.30 24.37 -32.61
CA ILE A 106 7.41 25.33 -31.51
C ILE A 106 8.06 24.62 -30.32
N LEU A 107 9.12 25.20 -29.77
CA LEU A 107 9.79 24.70 -28.58
C LEU A 107 9.62 25.69 -27.43
N LEU A 108 9.05 25.24 -26.33
CA LEU A 108 8.90 25.99 -25.09
C LEU A 108 9.92 25.47 -24.08
N MET A 109 10.80 26.35 -23.62
CA MET A 109 11.77 26.08 -22.57
C MET A 109 11.42 26.93 -21.36
N ASP A 110 11.03 26.28 -20.27
CA ASP A 110 10.65 26.93 -19.02
C ASP A 110 11.76 26.68 -17.99
N GLU A 111 12.65 27.64 -17.82
CA GLU A 111 13.81 27.59 -16.91
C GLU A 111 14.62 26.29 -16.98
N ALA A 112 14.91 25.83 -18.20
CA ALA A 112 15.49 24.50 -18.42
C ALA A 112 16.89 24.27 -17.81
N THR A 113 17.54 25.29 -17.26
CA THR A 113 18.88 25.22 -16.64
C THR A 113 18.93 25.70 -15.18
N SER A 114 17.81 26.10 -14.56
CA SER A 114 17.87 26.74 -13.23
C SER A 114 18.16 25.79 -12.08
N ALA A 115 17.80 24.50 -12.20
CA ALA A 115 17.99 23.47 -11.18
C ALA A 115 19.21 22.56 -11.40
N LEU A 116 20.21 23.01 -12.17
CA LEU A 116 21.38 22.22 -12.55
C LEU A 116 22.67 22.74 -11.89
N ASP A 117 23.58 21.81 -11.61
CA ASP A 117 24.99 22.06 -11.29
C ASP A 117 25.74 22.64 -12.50
N HIS A 118 26.84 23.35 -12.23
CA HIS A 118 27.59 24.09 -13.25
C HIS A 118 28.17 23.20 -14.36
N GLU A 119 28.63 21.99 -14.03
CA GLU A 119 29.17 21.03 -15.02
C GLU A 119 28.05 20.50 -15.94
N SER A 120 26.93 20.06 -15.36
CA SER A 120 25.78 19.58 -16.13
C SER A 120 25.12 20.68 -16.96
N GLU A 121 25.14 21.93 -16.49
CA GLU A 121 24.54 23.07 -17.17
C GLU A 121 25.13 23.29 -18.56
N ALA A 122 26.47 23.32 -18.69
CA ALA A 122 27.13 23.56 -19.97
C ALA A 122 26.74 22.50 -21.02
N VAL A 123 26.64 21.23 -20.60
CA VAL A 123 26.26 20.12 -21.47
C VAL A 123 24.79 20.20 -21.89
N VAL A 124 23.91 20.57 -20.97
CA VAL A 124 22.47 20.78 -21.25
C VAL A 124 22.28 22.00 -22.16
N GLN A 125 23.01 23.09 -21.94
CA GLN A 125 22.93 24.29 -22.75
C GLN A 125 23.32 24.01 -24.21
N ALA A 126 24.40 23.27 -24.44
CA ALA A 126 24.80 22.83 -25.78
C ALA A 126 23.73 21.94 -26.46
N ALA A 127 23.00 21.14 -25.68
CA ALA A 127 21.86 20.36 -26.19
C ALA A 127 20.67 21.26 -26.56
N LEU A 128 20.38 22.29 -25.77
CA LEU A 128 19.32 23.26 -26.04
C LEU A 128 19.63 24.09 -27.30
N GLU A 129 20.87 24.52 -27.51
CA GLU A 129 21.27 25.21 -28.75
C GLU A 129 21.08 24.35 -29.99
N LYS A 130 21.45 23.06 -29.94
CA LYS A 130 21.18 22.11 -31.02
C LYS A 130 19.67 21.93 -31.24
N ALA A 131 18.89 21.89 -30.17
CA ALA A 131 17.43 21.75 -30.20
C ALA A 131 16.72 22.95 -30.85
N ARG A 132 17.24 24.17 -30.64
CA ARG A 132 16.68 25.44 -31.16
C ARG A 132 16.77 25.58 -32.69
N LYS A 133 17.79 24.99 -33.33
CA LYS A 133 18.02 25.15 -34.77
C LYS A 133 16.81 24.71 -35.59
N GLY A 134 16.26 25.63 -36.37
CA GLY A 134 15.13 25.39 -37.29
C GLY A 134 13.75 25.34 -36.63
N ARG A 135 13.59 25.86 -35.40
CA ARG A 135 12.32 25.87 -34.65
C ARG A 135 12.05 27.22 -34.00
N THR A 136 10.78 27.63 -33.98
CA THR A 136 10.36 28.80 -33.21
C THR A 136 10.49 28.45 -31.73
N THR A 137 11.31 29.19 -31.01
CA THR A 137 11.68 28.84 -29.65
C THR A 137 11.35 29.97 -28.69
N ILE A 138 10.58 29.69 -27.66
CA ILE A 138 10.33 30.60 -26.54
C ILE A 138 11.07 30.04 -25.33
N THR A 139 12.01 30.82 -24.79
CA THR A 139 12.78 30.44 -23.59
C THR A 139 12.49 31.42 -22.47
N ILE A 140 12.04 30.89 -21.33
CA ILE A 140 12.00 31.57 -20.04
C ILE A 140 13.28 31.18 -19.32
N ALA A 141 14.05 32.17 -18.87
CA ALA A 141 15.39 31.95 -18.37
C ALA A 141 15.62 32.71 -17.08
N HIS A 142 16.23 32.02 -16.11
CA HIS A 142 16.76 32.61 -14.89
C HIS A 142 18.26 32.92 -15.00
N ARG A 143 18.95 32.42 -16.04
CA ARG A 143 20.41 32.56 -16.22
C ARG A 143 20.77 33.31 -17.49
N LEU A 144 21.65 34.30 -17.35
CA LEU A 144 22.09 35.17 -18.45
C LEU A 144 22.72 34.41 -19.63
N SER A 145 23.46 33.33 -19.34
CA SER A 145 24.10 32.44 -20.34
C SER A 145 23.12 31.94 -21.40
N THR A 146 21.85 31.74 -21.02
CA THR A 146 20.81 31.20 -21.91
C THR A 146 20.10 32.26 -22.76
N VAL A 147 20.13 33.53 -22.31
CA VAL A 147 19.41 34.68 -22.91
C VAL A 147 20.29 35.45 -23.88
N LYS A 148 21.61 35.49 -23.64
CA LYS A 148 22.57 36.26 -24.45
C LYS A 148 22.51 35.96 -25.95
N HIS A 149 22.17 34.73 -26.31
CA HIS A 149 22.09 34.25 -27.70
C HIS A 149 20.68 34.29 -28.31
N ALA A 150 19.73 34.98 -27.66
CA ALA A 150 18.37 35.10 -28.19
C ALA A 150 18.30 36.18 -29.29
N ASP A 151 17.54 35.90 -30.36
CA ASP A 151 17.31 36.86 -31.45
C ASP A 151 16.51 38.09 -30.98
N LYS A 152 15.63 37.89 -29.99
CA LYS A 152 14.83 38.95 -29.36
C LYS A 152 14.61 38.62 -27.89
N ILE A 153 14.87 39.59 -27.02
CA ILE A 153 14.67 39.51 -25.57
C ILE A 153 13.47 40.39 -25.21
N LEU A 154 12.61 39.87 -24.31
CA LEU A 154 11.46 40.58 -23.77
C LEU A 154 11.61 40.61 -22.25
N ALA A 155 11.81 41.81 -21.68
CA ALA A 155 11.82 42.00 -20.23
C ALA A 155 10.41 42.33 -19.75
N ILE A 156 9.90 41.56 -18.78
CA ILE A 156 8.54 41.67 -18.27
C ILE A 156 8.56 42.29 -16.87
N SER A 157 7.73 43.31 -16.65
CA SER A 157 7.51 43.93 -15.34
C SER A 157 6.02 44.10 -15.09
N GLU A 158 5.54 43.74 -13.90
CA GLU A 158 4.13 43.85 -13.50
C GLU A 158 3.11 43.20 -14.47
N GLY A 159 3.57 42.22 -15.27
CA GLY A 159 2.74 41.51 -16.25
C GLY A 159 2.65 42.19 -17.62
N GLU A 160 3.43 43.25 -17.87
CA GLU A 160 3.56 43.92 -19.17
C GLU A 160 5.01 43.85 -19.69
N VAL A 161 5.18 43.94 -21.01
CA VAL A 161 6.52 43.99 -21.63
C VAL A 161 7.07 45.39 -21.41
N ALA A 162 8.07 45.51 -20.53
CA ALA A 162 8.71 46.77 -20.20
C ALA A 162 9.77 47.16 -21.24
N GLU A 163 10.55 46.18 -21.70
CA GLU A 163 11.65 46.39 -22.66
C GLU A 163 11.69 45.26 -23.67
N GLU A 164 12.02 45.59 -24.92
CA GLU A 164 12.27 44.62 -25.98
C GLU A 164 13.46 45.03 -26.84
N GLY A 165 14.29 44.06 -27.23
CA GLY A 165 15.47 44.30 -28.05
C GLY A 165 16.45 43.13 -28.05
N THR A 166 17.62 43.36 -28.63
CA THR A 166 18.76 42.43 -28.54
C THR A 166 19.55 42.66 -27.24
N HIS A 167 20.45 41.73 -26.92
CA HIS A 167 21.29 41.82 -25.72
C HIS A 167 22.06 43.15 -25.63
N ASP A 168 22.72 43.54 -26.72
CA ASP A 168 23.56 44.73 -26.76
C ASP A 168 22.73 46.03 -26.69
N GLU A 169 21.56 46.04 -27.33
CA GLU A 169 20.62 47.17 -27.28
C GLU A 169 20.06 47.40 -25.88
N LEU A 170 19.64 46.32 -25.20
CA LEU A 170 19.07 46.41 -23.85
C LEU A 170 20.12 46.76 -22.79
N ILE A 171 21.38 46.32 -22.96
CA ILE A 171 22.48 46.75 -22.10
C ILE A 171 22.76 48.25 -22.28
N ALA A 172 22.76 48.75 -23.51
CA ALA A 172 23.00 50.17 -23.78
C ALA A 172 21.90 51.07 -23.20
N GLN A 173 20.65 50.56 -23.10
CA GLN A 173 19.51 51.30 -22.54
C GLN A 173 19.58 51.45 -21.01
N GLN A 174 20.42 50.68 -20.31
CA GLN A 174 20.57 50.70 -18.84
C GLN A 174 19.24 50.57 -18.07
N GLY A 175 18.30 49.81 -18.65
CA GLY A 175 16.96 49.59 -18.13
C GLY A 175 16.85 48.41 -17.15
N LEU A 176 15.64 47.85 -17.02
CA LEU A 176 15.32 46.67 -16.20
C LEU A 176 16.20 45.47 -16.56
N TYR A 177 16.38 45.18 -17.85
CA TYR A 177 17.21 44.06 -18.27
C TYR A 177 18.67 44.24 -17.82
N TYR A 178 19.22 45.45 -17.95
CA TYR A 178 20.58 45.76 -17.48
C TYR A 178 20.73 45.56 -15.97
N GLN A 179 19.75 45.99 -15.16
CA GLN A 179 19.76 45.79 -13.72
C GLN A 179 19.80 44.31 -13.33
N LEU A 180 19.01 43.48 -14.02
CA LEU A 180 19.00 42.02 -13.81
C LEU A 180 20.36 41.39 -14.17
N VAL A 181 20.96 41.82 -15.28
CA VAL A 181 22.31 41.39 -15.70
C VAL A 181 23.35 41.75 -14.65
N GLU A 182 23.32 42.97 -14.11
CA GLU A 182 24.30 43.43 -13.11
C GLU A 182 24.18 42.63 -11.80
N ILE A 183 22.95 42.39 -11.33
CA ILE A 183 22.70 41.57 -10.13
C ILE A 183 23.23 40.15 -10.33
N GLN A 184 22.92 39.51 -11.46
CA GLN A 184 23.35 38.15 -11.71
C GLN A 184 24.88 38.03 -11.85
N THR A 185 25.52 39.00 -12.52
CA THR A 185 26.98 39.03 -12.67
C THR A 185 27.70 39.22 -11.32
N ARG A 186 27.06 39.87 -10.33
CA ARG A 186 27.59 39.97 -8.96
C ARG A 186 27.44 38.64 -8.22
N ILE A 187 26.27 38.01 -8.33
CA ILE A 187 26.00 36.71 -7.69
C ILE A 187 26.99 35.65 -8.20
N ASP A 188 27.20 35.55 -9.52
CA ASP A 188 28.12 34.58 -10.11
C ASP A 188 29.57 34.81 -9.63
N LYS A 189 29.97 36.07 -9.40
CA LYS A 189 31.30 36.42 -8.85
C LYS A 189 31.45 36.11 -7.37
N GLU A 190 30.39 36.27 -6.58
CA GLU A 190 30.41 35.94 -5.14
C GLU A 190 30.38 34.42 -4.92
N SER A 191 29.67 33.65 -5.74
CA SER A 191 29.69 32.18 -5.67
C SER A 191 31.04 31.56 -6.04
N ASP A 192 31.81 32.21 -6.90
CA ASP A 192 33.17 31.78 -7.25
C ASP A 192 34.19 32.11 -6.13
N LEU A 193 33.90 33.08 -5.26
CA LEU A 193 34.78 33.53 -4.17
C LEU A 193 34.62 32.71 -2.87
N GLU A 194 33.50 32.02 -2.67
CA GLU A 194 33.26 31.19 -1.47
C GLU A 194 34.03 29.83 -1.49
N ILE A 195 34.75 29.51 -2.57
CA ILE A 195 35.47 28.22 -2.72
C ILE A 195 36.94 28.30 -2.24
N GLU A 196 37.54 29.49 -2.01
CA GLU A 196 38.98 29.59 -1.73
C GLU A 196 39.42 29.70 -0.26
N ASP A 197 38.53 29.94 0.72
CA ASP A 197 38.95 30.09 2.13
C ASP A 197 38.14 29.23 3.11
N VAL A 198 38.50 27.96 3.25
CA VAL A 198 38.24 27.19 4.48
C VAL A 198 39.57 26.63 4.99
N VAL A 199 40.33 27.47 5.68
CA VAL A 199 41.38 27.00 6.59
C VAL A 199 40.67 26.52 7.85
N ILE A 200 40.67 25.20 8.06
CA ILE A 200 40.20 24.57 9.30
C ILE A 200 41.18 24.97 10.41
N VAL A 201 40.73 25.82 11.34
CA VAL A 201 41.40 26.03 12.62
C VAL A 201 40.68 25.20 13.66
N GLU A 202 41.40 24.31 14.33
CA GLU A 202 40.93 23.48 15.44
C GLU A 202 40.60 24.37 16.66
N ASP A 203 39.40 24.23 17.21
CA ASP A 203 38.95 24.91 18.45
C ASP A 203 39.45 24.15 19.69
N ASP A 204 40.10 24.87 20.61
CA ASP A 204 40.38 24.46 22.00
C ASP A 204 39.45 25.28 22.92
N PRO A 205 38.78 24.69 23.94
CA PRO A 205 37.66 25.35 24.61
C PRO A 205 38.12 26.04 25.90
N GLU A 206 38.03 27.37 26.00
CA GLU A 206 37.82 28.01 27.30
C GLU A 206 37.38 29.48 27.23
N SER A 207 36.54 29.83 28.19
CA SER A 207 36.18 31.16 28.71
C SER A 207 34.89 31.85 28.21
N ASN A 208 34.04 32.12 29.21
CA ASN A 208 32.83 32.93 29.21
C ASN A 208 33.10 34.41 28.89
N GLY A 209 32.14 35.06 28.21
CA GLY A 209 31.73 36.42 28.57
C GLY A 209 31.49 37.44 27.44
N PHE A 210 30.20 37.63 27.13
CA PHE A 210 29.52 38.92 26.88
C PHE A 210 29.54 39.57 25.47
N GLN A 211 28.30 39.77 25.01
CA GLN A 211 27.69 40.88 24.25
C GLN A 211 27.46 40.82 22.72
N ASP A 212 26.16 40.67 22.41
CA ASP A 212 25.34 41.20 21.31
C ASP A 212 26.01 42.03 20.20
N ASN A 213 25.83 41.56 18.96
CA ASN A 213 25.02 42.16 17.89
C ASN A 213 25.55 41.64 16.56
N LEU A 214 24.69 41.13 15.66
CA LEU A 214 24.58 41.59 14.26
C LEU A 214 23.65 40.68 13.40
N TRP A 215 22.61 41.32 12.82
CA TRP A 215 21.81 40.98 11.63
C TRP A 215 20.72 39.90 11.69
N GLY A 216 19.62 40.26 12.37
CA GLY A 216 18.27 39.90 11.92
C GLY A 216 17.58 41.13 11.33
N ALA A 217 17.34 41.16 10.02
CA ALA A 217 16.44 42.12 9.37
C ALA A 217 15.79 41.51 8.13
N SER A 218 14.69 40.78 8.34
CA SER A 218 13.78 40.37 7.27
C SER A 218 12.68 41.42 7.13
N PHE A 219 12.60 42.02 5.95
CA PHE A 219 11.69 43.11 5.59
C PHE A 219 10.22 42.64 5.55
N LYS A 220 9.36 43.30 6.33
CA LYS A 220 7.93 43.00 6.49
C LYS A 220 7.12 44.04 5.71
N ARG A 221 6.34 43.61 4.72
CA ARG A 221 5.36 44.47 4.00
C ARG A 221 4.00 44.39 4.70
N THR A 222 3.52 45.53 5.14
CA THR A 222 2.22 45.75 5.78
C THR A 222 1.14 45.92 4.72
N LEU A 223 -0.02 45.27 4.85
CA LEU A 223 -1.31 45.79 4.39
C LEU A 223 -2.47 45.22 5.22
N SER A 224 -3.45 46.10 5.42
CA SER A 224 -4.51 46.18 6.41
C SER A 224 -5.66 45.15 6.29
N ASP A 225 -6.06 44.63 7.46
CA ASP A 225 -7.40 44.42 8.05
C ASP A 225 -8.66 44.20 7.17
N GLY A 226 -9.50 43.22 7.56
CA GLY A 226 -10.88 43.13 7.08
C GLY A 226 -11.60 41.77 7.14
N SER A 227 -12.01 41.35 8.33
CA SER A 227 -13.21 40.54 8.63
C SER A 227 -13.17 39.00 8.62
N GLN A 228 -13.85 38.46 9.64
CA GLN A 228 -13.94 37.09 10.09
C GLN A 228 -14.89 36.24 9.24
N THR A 229 -14.55 34.96 8.99
CA THR A 229 -15.50 33.86 9.16
C THR A 229 -14.77 32.52 9.25
N GLU A 230 -15.08 31.76 10.30
CA GLU A 230 -14.62 30.40 10.56
C GLU A 230 -15.17 29.41 9.52
N THR A 231 -14.32 28.56 8.91
CA THR A 231 -14.73 27.18 8.55
C THR A 231 -13.53 26.26 8.25
N SER A 232 -13.55 25.09 8.92
CA SER A 232 -12.95 23.79 8.56
C SER A 232 -11.44 23.66 8.30
N LEU A 233 -10.74 23.11 9.29
CA LEU A 233 -9.40 22.53 9.21
C LEU A 233 -9.37 21.30 8.30
N ALA A 234 -8.80 21.45 7.10
CA ALA A 234 -8.26 20.36 6.30
C ALA A 234 -6.73 20.47 6.31
N VAL A 235 -6.08 19.70 7.19
CA VAL A 235 -4.61 19.64 7.29
C VAL A 235 -4.07 18.85 6.11
N ARG A 236 -3.58 19.55 5.08
CA ARG A 236 -2.74 18.98 4.02
C ARG A 236 -1.29 18.96 4.52
N HIS A 237 -0.81 17.79 4.94
CA HIS A 237 0.62 17.55 5.14
C HIS A 237 1.31 17.49 3.76
N SER A 238 2.17 18.46 3.47
CA SER A 238 3.16 18.34 2.39
C SER A 238 4.47 17.86 3.02
N HIS A 239 4.92 16.67 2.64
CA HIS A 239 6.24 16.17 2.97
C HIS A 239 7.26 16.79 2.00
N ARG A 240 8.14 17.65 2.50
CA ARG A 240 9.46 17.90 1.90
C ARG A 240 10.39 16.81 2.40
N ILE A 241 10.95 16.02 1.49
CA ILE A 241 12.08 15.13 1.76
C ILE A 241 13.30 15.85 1.18
N SER A 242 14.19 16.34 2.05
CA SER A 242 15.56 16.63 1.69
C SER A 242 16.33 15.32 1.71
N GLN A 243 16.99 14.98 0.60
CA GLN A 243 17.98 13.90 0.56
C GLN A 243 19.34 14.49 0.25
N SER A 244 20.30 14.19 1.13
CA SER A 244 21.73 14.40 0.95
C SER A 244 22.35 13.20 0.23
N ASP A 245 23.29 13.50 -0.66
CA ASP A 245 24.02 12.59 -1.54
C ASP A 245 24.83 11.50 -0.81
N SER A 246 24.83 10.30 -1.40
CA SER A 246 25.89 9.28 -1.29
C SER A 246 25.78 8.28 -2.45
N PRO A 247 26.89 7.81 -3.05
CA PRO A 247 26.90 7.11 -4.33
C PRO A 247 26.49 5.63 -4.20
N VAL A 248 25.72 5.14 -5.18
CA VAL A 248 25.24 3.76 -5.27
C VAL A 248 26.19 2.92 -6.12
N GLU A 249 26.80 1.91 -5.51
CA GLU A 249 27.44 0.79 -6.22
C GLU A 249 26.39 -0.25 -6.69
N ASP A 250 26.68 -0.82 -7.85
CA ASP A 250 25.87 -1.75 -8.64
C ASP A 250 25.11 -2.83 -7.86
N THR A 251 23.83 -3.04 -8.22
CA THR A 251 23.20 -4.36 -8.00
C THR A 251 22.35 -4.78 -9.20
N LYS A 252 22.89 -5.78 -9.90
CA LYS A 252 22.27 -6.56 -10.98
C LYS A 252 20.99 -7.24 -10.47
N THR A 253 19.93 -7.19 -11.28
CA THR A 253 18.81 -8.15 -11.32
C THR A 253 18.47 -8.84 -10.00
N ALA A 254 17.79 -8.12 -9.10
CA ALA A 254 17.16 -8.76 -7.95
C ALA A 254 15.96 -9.60 -8.43
N LYS A 255 16.12 -10.92 -8.38
CA LYS A 255 15.02 -11.81 -7.98
C LYS A 255 14.41 -11.26 -6.67
N PRO A 256 13.18 -11.63 -6.28
CA PRO A 256 12.68 -11.31 -4.95
C PRO A 256 13.53 -12.05 -3.89
N GLU A 257 14.66 -11.46 -3.54
CA GLU A 257 15.63 -11.76 -2.48
C GLU A 257 15.78 -10.39 -1.79
N ASP A 258 15.47 -10.13 -0.53
CA ASP A 258 15.13 -10.94 0.63
C ASP A 258 14.10 -10.14 1.46
N GLU A 259 12.86 -10.64 1.64
CA GLU A 259 12.22 -10.39 2.93
C GLU A 259 13.10 -11.12 3.95
N PRO A 260 13.60 -10.45 5.01
CA PRO A 260 14.50 -11.09 5.96
C PRO A 260 13.84 -12.39 6.40
N SER A 261 14.54 -13.51 6.19
CA SER A 261 14.06 -14.87 6.46
C SER A 261 13.18 -14.84 7.71
N GLU A 262 11.86 -14.87 7.51
CA GLU A 262 10.92 -14.77 8.61
C GLU A 262 11.13 -16.02 9.47
N GLU A 263 11.93 -15.88 10.52
CA GLU A 263 12.08 -16.90 11.53
C GLU A 263 10.66 -17.28 11.94
N LYS A 264 10.33 -18.56 11.76
CA LYS A 264 8.97 -19.07 11.94
C LYS A 264 8.62 -19.00 13.41
N VAL A 265 8.21 -17.82 13.88
CA VAL A 265 7.77 -17.62 15.26
C VAL A 265 6.65 -18.61 15.54
N ARG A 266 6.80 -19.39 16.62
CA ARG A 266 5.81 -20.40 16.98
C ARG A 266 4.67 -19.67 17.68
N LEU A 267 3.44 -20.13 17.46
CA LEU A 267 2.26 -19.50 18.08
C LEU A 267 2.36 -19.46 19.62
N MET A 268 3.07 -20.44 20.18
CA MET A 268 3.32 -20.52 21.61
C MET A 268 4.10 -19.30 22.13
N ASP A 269 4.96 -18.72 21.30
CA ASP A 269 5.77 -17.55 21.66
C ASP A 269 4.87 -16.30 21.79
N ILE A 270 3.85 -16.20 20.92
CA ILE A 270 2.82 -15.13 20.98
C ILE A 270 1.93 -15.29 22.20
N VAL A 271 1.48 -16.52 22.48
CA VAL A 271 0.63 -16.84 23.64
C VAL A 271 1.38 -16.59 24.96
N ARG A 272 2.70 -16.74 24.98
CA ARG A 272 3.53 -16.45 26.14
C ARG A 272 3.45 -14.98 26.58
N TYR A 273 3.30 -14.03 25.65
CA TYR A 273 3.07 -12.62 26.00
C TYR A 273 1.70 -12.36 26.66
N ASN A 274 0.76 -13.31 26.53
CA ASN A 274 -0.57 -13.29 27.15
C ASN A 274 -0.62 -14.07 28.49
N ALA A 275 0.55 -14.51 29.01
CA ALA A 275 0.63 -15.26 30.27
C ALA A 275 0.07 -14.52 31.50
N PRO A 276 0.19 -13.18 31.65
CA PRO A 276 -0.35 -12.48 32.82
C PRO A 276 -1.88 -12.56 32.93
N GLU A 277 -2.56 -12.70 31.80
CA GLU A 277 -4.02 -12.78 31.70
C GLU A 277 -4.54 -14.24 31.64
N TRP A 278 -3.72 -15.24 32.04
CA TRP A 278 -4.07 -16.67 31.96
C TRP A 278 -5.42 -17.02 32.60
N ARG A 279 -5.79 -16.35 33.71
CA ARG A 279 -7.06 -16.56 34.40
C ARG A 279 -8.27 -16.27 33.49
N LEU A 280 -8.19 -15.19 32.71
CA LEU A 280 -9.26 -14.82 31.76
C LEU A 280 -9.35 -15.84 30.63
N ILE A 281 -8.21 -16.34 30.15
CA ILE A 281 -8.16 -17.35 29.10
C ILE A 281 -8.77 -18.68 29.59
N VAL A 282 -8.44 -19.10 30.82
CA VAL A 282 -8.98 -20.34 31.40
C VAL A 282 -10.48 -20.25 31.61
N VAL A 283 -10.98 -19.16 32.20
CA VAL A 283 -12.43 -18.93 32.39
C VAL A 283 -13.14 -18.86 31.03
N GLY A 284 -12.56 -18.14 30.06
CA GLY A 284 -13.09 -18.06 28.71
C GLY A 284 -13.11 -19.41 27.99
N SER A 285 -12.09 -20.25 28.18
CA SER A 285 -12.01 -21.59 27.58
C SER A 285 -13.03 -22.55 28.18
N LEU A 286 -13.24 -22.50 29.50
CA LEU A 286 -14.30 -23.27 30.17
C LEU A 286 -15.69 -22.84 29.67
N ALA A 287 -15.92 -21.52 29.58
CA ALA A 287 -17.15 -20.98 29.04
C ALA A 287 -17.35 -21.36 27.55
N ALA A 288 -16.27 -21.41 26.76
CA ALA A 288 -16.29 -21.88 25.37
C ALA A 288 -16.69 -23.35 25.25
N ALA A 289 -16.19 -24.20 26.16
CA ALA A 289 -16.55 -25.61 26.20
C ALA A 289 -18.06 -25.80 26.42
N VAL A 290 -18.63 -25.08 27.40
CA VAL A 290 -20.09 -25.10 27.69
C VAL A 290 -20.89 -24.50 26.54
N ALA A 291 -20.41 -23.39 25.96
CA ALA A 291 -21.05 -22.73 24.83
C ALA A 291 -21.09 -23.59 23.56
N GLY A 292 -20.13 -24.52 23.39
CA GLY A 292 -20.09 -25.50 22.31
C GLY A 292 -21.14 -26.62 22.44
N LEU A 293 -21.72 -26.82 23.63
CA LEU A 293 -22.75 -27.84 23.84
C LEU A 293 -24.09 -27.47 23.19
N ILE A 294 -24.29 -26.23 22.74
CA ILE A 294 -25.55 -25.74 22.17
C ILE A 294 -26.08 -26.66 21.06
N HIS A 295 -25.22 -27.07 20.12
CA HIS A 295 -25.60 -27.83 18.95
C HIS A 295 -25.94 -29.30 19.29
N PRO A 296 -25.11 -30.03 20.05
CA PRO A 296 -25.48 -31.36 20.53
C PRO A 296 -26.71 -31.35 21.46
N CYS A 297 -26.84 -30.37 22.37
CA CYS A 297 -28.03 -30.22 23.21
C CYS A 297 -29.29 -29.99 22.37
N PHE A 298 -29.21 -29.17 21.33
CA PHE A 298 -30.34 -28.95 20.42
C PHE A 298 -30.73 -30.23 19.68
N SER A 299 -29.76 -31.02 19.21
CA SER A 299 -30.04 -32.35 18.62
C SER A 299 -30.76 -33.27 19.60
N PHE A 300 -30.31 -33.30 20.86
CA PHE A 300 -30.94 -34.09 21.90
C PHE A 300 -32.38 -33.62 22.18
N ILE A 301 -32.59 -32.32 22.36
CA ILE A 301 -33.91 -31.71 22.56
C ILE A 301 -34.86 -32.06 21.41
N LEU A 302 -34.40 -31.94 20.16
CA LEU A 302 -35.20 -32.25 18.98
C LEU A 302 -35.58 -33.74 18.97
N SER A 303 -34.63 -34.64 19.26
CA SER A 303 -34.91 -36.07 19.33
C SER A 303 -35.91 -36.42 20.43
N GLU A 304 -35.79 -35.79 21.60
CA GLU A 304 -36.67 -36.05 22.73
C GLU A 304 -38.08 -35.49 22.49
N PHE A 305 -38.18 -34.35 21.79
CA PHE A 305 -39.46 -33.82 21.32
C PHE A 305 -40.17 -34.82 20.39
N VAL A 306 -39.47 -35.37 19.40
CA VAL A 306 -40.02 -36.40 18.49
C VAL A 306 -40.47 -37.65 19.27
N LYS A 307 -39.69 -38.08 20.26
CA LYS A 307 -40.05 -39.20 21.15
C LYS A 307 -41.34 -38.94 21.92
N ILE A 308 -41.49 -37.75 22.52
CA ILE A 308 -42.69 -37.37 23.29
C ILE A 308 -43.92 -37.28 22.38
N MET A 309 -43.77 -36.75 21.16
CA MET A 309 -44.87 -36.66 20.19
C MET A 309 -45.36 -38.02 19.70
N SER A 310 -44.56 -39.08 19.90
CA SER A 310 -44.94 -40.46 19.56
C SER A 310 -45.71 -41.18 20.69
N ILE A 311 -45.92 -40.53 21.85
CA ILE A 311 -46.68 -41.09 22.97
C ILE A 311 -48.20 -40.95 22.70
N PRO A 312 -49.00 -42.03 22.84
CA PRO A 312 -50.45 -41.99 22.55
C PRO A 312 -51.31 -41.27 23.60
N ASP A 313 -50.82 -41.10 24.83
CA ASP A 313 -51.56 -40.47 25.93
C ASP A 313 -51.37 -38.94 25.94
N ASP A 314 -52.44 -38.19 25.67
CA ASP A 314 -52.46 -36.73 25.60
C ASP A 314 -52.08 -36.05 26.92
N GLY A 315 -52.44 -36.68 28.06
CA GLY A 315 -52.17 -36.16 29.40
C GLY A 315 -50.67 -36.16 29.73
N GLU A 316 -50.02 -37.31 29.57
CA GLU A 316 -48.58 -37.47 29.76
C GLU A 316 -47.77 -36.73 28.69
N GLN A 317 -48.24 -36.69 27.44
CA GLN A 317 -47.61 -35.92 26.37
C GLN A 317 -47.52 -34.43 26.75
N ARG A 318 -48.64 -33.82 27.15
CA ARG A 318 -48.67 -32.40 27.54
C ARG A 318 -47.77 -32.10 28.73
N ARG A 319 -47.74 -33.00 29.72
CA ARG A 319 -46.84 -32.87 30.89
C ARG A 319 -45.36 -32.91 30.46
N ARG A 320 -44.96 -33.85 29.61
CA ARG A 320 -43.56 -33.98 29.15
C ARG A 320 -43.13 -32.84 28.25
N VAL A 321 -44.02 -32.35 27.36
CA VAL A 321 -43.73 -31.17 26.52
C VAL A 321 -43.50 -29.92 27.39
N ASN A 322 -44.31 -29.71 28.43
CA ASN A 322 -44.11 -28.58 29.35
C ASN A 322 -42.78 -28.68 30.10
N ILE A 323 -42.40 -29.87 30.59
CA ILE A 323 -41.10 -30.11 31.23
C ILE A 323 -39.96 -29.84 30.24
N LEU A 324 -40.06 -30.35 29.01
CA LEU A 324 -39.07 -30.11 27.97
C LEU A 324 -38.94 -28.62 27.64
N GLY A 325 -40.05 -27.87 27.58
CA GLY A 325 -40.05 -26.43 27.37
C GLY A 325 -39.27 -25.66 28.44
N VAL A 326 -39.43 -26.05 29.72
CA VAL A 326 -38.65 -25.47 30.83
C VAL A 326 -37.17 -25.83 30.72
N ILE A 327 -36.84 -27.07 30.33
CA ILE A 327 -35.45 -27.50 30.10
C ILE A 327 -34.81 -26.68 28.96
N ILE A 328 -35.52 -26.46 27.85
CA ILE A 328 -35.04 -25.65 26.73
C ILE A 328 -34.71 -24.23 27.21
N LEU A 329 -35.59 -23.61 27.98
CA LEU A 329 -35.38 -22.26 28.50
C LEU A 329 -34.16 -22.20 29.44
N ALA A 330 -34.01 -23.19 30.32
CA ALA A 330 -32.87 -23.29 31.22
C ALA A 330 -31.54 -23.48 30.46
N VAL A 331 -31.51 -24.39 29.48
CA VAL A 331 -30.32 -24.62 28.63
C VAL A 331 -29.99 -23.37 27.82
N ALA A 332 -30.98 -22.70 27.24
CA ALA A 332 -30.78 -21.46 26.50
C ALA A 332 -30.19 -20.35 27.37
N ALA A 333 -30.68 -20.20 28.61
CA ALA A 333 -30.14 -19.22 29.57
C ALA A 333 -28.68 -19.53 29.95
N VAL A 334 -28.35 -20.79 30.22
CA VAL A 334 -26.98 -21.23 30.55
C VAL A 334 -26.03 -21.01 29.37
N VAL A 335 -26.45 -21.37 28.15
CA VAL A 335 -25.65 -21.16 26.95
C VAL A 335 -25.47 -19.67 26.67
N ALA A 336 -26.52 -18.85 26.79
CA ALA A 336 -26.43 -17.41 26.59
C ALA A 336 -25.44 -16.76 27.58
N LEU A 337 -25.54 -17.10 28.86
CA LEU A 337 -24.61 -16.61 29.88
C LEU A 337 -23.17 -17.06 29.60
N SER A 338 -22.98 -18.33 29.21
CA SER A 338 -21.67 -18.88 28.87
C SER A 338 -21.07 -18.18 27.64
N ARG A 339 -21.88 -17.86 26.63
CA ARG A 339 -21.46 -17.13 25.43
C ARG A 339 -21.00 -15.71 25.74
N ILE A 340 -21.78 -15.00 26.55
CA ILE A 340 -21.45 -13.63 26.98
C ILE A 340 -20.14 -13.66 27.78
N LEU A 341 -20.01 -14.60 28.73
CA LEU A 341 -18.81 -14.74 29.55
C LEU A 341 -17.58 -15.10 28.71
N MET A 342 -17.71 -16.04 27.78
CA MET A 342 -16.64 -16.44 26.85
C MET A 342 -16.15 -15.24 26.03
N GLU A 343 -17.07 -14.58 25.32
CA GLU A 343 -16.72 -13.46 24.42
C GLU A 343 -16.09 -12.31 25.22
N PHE A 344 -16.63 -11.99 26.40
CA PHE A 344 -16.06 -10.96 27.27
C PHE A 344 -14.64 -11.30 27.74
N CYS A 345 -14.41 -12.50 28.28
CA CYS A 345 -13.10 -12.91 28.81
C CYS A 345 -12.03 -12.98 27.71
N ILE A 346 -12.35 -13.61 26.57
CA ILE A 346 -11.42 -13.78 25.45
C ILE A 346 -11.15 -12.44 24.75
N SER A 347 -12.18 -11.61 24.53
CA SER A 347 -12.02 -10.29 23.92
C SER A 347 -11.19 -9.36 24.80
N LYS A 348 -11.44 -9.36 26.12
CA LYS A 348 -10.68 -8.55 27.08
C LYS A 348 -9.20 -8.99 27.16
N SER A 349 -8.92 -10.30 27.17
CA SER A 349 -7.54 -10.81 27.10
C SER A 349 -6.84 -10.37 25.80
N GLY A 350 -7.52 -10.48 24.65
CA GLY A 350 -6.98 -10.01 23.38
C GLY A 350 -6.66 -8.51 23.36
N ALA A 351 -7.53 -7.68 23.97
CA ALA A 351 -7.30 -6.24 24.09
C ALA A 351 -6.08 -5.91 24.96
N TYR A 352 -5.91 -6.59 26.10
CA TYR A 352 -4.72 -6.41 26.95
C TYR A 352 -3.43 -6.83 26.25
N LEU A 353 -3.43 -7.98 25.56
CA LEU A 353 -2.29 -8.42 24.76
C LEU A 353 -1.91 -7.37 23.71
N THR A 354 -2.90 -6.81 23.01
CA THR A 354 -2.68 -5.78 21.98
C THR A 354 -2.07 -4.52 22.57
N ALA A 355 -2.59 -4.05 23.71
CA ALA A 355 -2.04 -2.89 24.41
C ALA A 355 -0.61 -3.14 24.88
N ARG A 356 -0.31 -4.36 25.37
CA ARG A 356 1.03 -4.76 25.81
C ARG A 356 2.01 -4.84 24.64
N LEU A 357 1.63 -5.49 23.54
CA LEU A 357 2.45 -5.56 22.33
C LEU A 357 2.75 -4.15 21.82
N ARG A 358 1.76 -3.27 21.69
CA ARG A 358 1.99 -1.87 21.27
C ARG A 358 2.98 -1.13 22.17
N LYS A 359 2.88 -1.30 23.48
CA LYS A 359 3.82 -0.67 24.44
C LYS A 359 5.24 -1.20 24.23
N LEU A 360 5.42 -2.52 24.20
CA LEU A 360 6.73 -3.16 24.02
C LEU A 360 7.34 -2.86 22.65
N THR A 361 6.53 -2.86 21.59
CA THR A 361 6.96 -2.54 20.23
C THR A 361 7.38 -1.08 20.14
N PHE A 362 6.59 -0.15 20.68
CA PHE A 362 6.96 1.28 20.69
C PHE A 362 8.23 1.52 21.51
N GLU A 363 8.34 0.88 22.68
CA GLU A 363 9.54 0.91 23.50
C GLU A 363 10.76 0.38 22.75
N SER A 364 10.63 -0.75 22.04
CA SER A 364 11.73 -1.27 21.21
C SER A 364 12.10 -0.32 20.08
N ILE A 365 11.11 0.23 19.35
CA ILE A 365 11.33 1.18 18.23
C ILE A 365 12.19 2.37 18.69
N VAL A 366 11.84 3.00 19.81
CA VAL A 366 12.55 4.20 20.30
C VAL A 366 13.98 3.87 20.75
N ASN A 367 14.26 2.62 21.12
CA ASN A 367 15.61 2.20 21.50
C ASN A 367 16.49 1.77 20.32
N GLN A 368 15.98 1.76 19.08
CA GLN A 368 16.79 1.34 17.92
C GLN A 368 17.83 2.39 17.53
N ASP A 369 18.90 1.93 16.88
CA ASP A 369 19.98 2.74 16.32
C ASP A 369 19.54 3.52 15.06
N MET A 370 20.27 4.59 14.70
CA MET A 370 19.93 5.40 13.51
C MET A 370 19.99 4.56 12.21
N GLU A 371 20.88 3.57 12.13
CA GLU A 371 20.94 2.59 11.03
C GLU A 371 19.59 1.90 10.78
N TYR A 372 18.78 1.66 11.82
CA TYR A 372 17.44 1.12 11.66
C TYR A 372 16.49 2.09 10.96
N PHE A 373 16.58 3.38 11.27
CA PHE A 373 15.73 4.44 10.72
C PHE A 373 16.17 4.91 9.34
N ASP A 374 17.46 4.76 9.01
CA ASP A 374 18.00 5.05 7.69
C ASP A 374 17.56 4.01 6.63
N ASN A 375 17.11 2.82 7.07
CA ASN A 375 16.61 1.80 6.17
C ASN A 375 15.29 2.25 5.50
N PRO A 376 15.19 2.25 4.15
CA PRO A 376 13.97 2.62 3.42
C PRO A 376 12.72 1.85 3.83
N ASN A 377 12.87 0.61 4.31
CA ASN A 377 11.77 -0.23 4.78
C ASN A 377 11.17 0.21 6.13
N ASN A 378 11.87 1.10 6.85
CA ASN A 378 11.52 1.56 8.19
C ASN A 378 11.20 3.06 8.21
N GLN A 379 10.69 3.60 7.10
CA GLN A 379 10.15 4.96 7.09
C GLN A 379 9.05 5.12 8.14
N VAL A 380 8.88 6.35 8.63
CA VAL A 380 7.92 6.70 9.70
C VAL A 380 6.50 6.18 9.40
N GLY A 381 6.05 6.26 8.15
CA GLY A 381 4.76 5.72 7.72
C GLY A 381 4.65 4.20 7.85
N ALA A 382 5.71 3.46 7.47
CA ALA A 382 5.77 2.01 7.59
C ALA A 382 5.79 1.56 9.06
N ILE A 383 6.57 2.23 9.91
CA ILE A 383 6.63 1.95 11.36
C ILE A 383 5.26 2.20 12.01
N THR A 384 4.62 3.33 11.69
CA THR A 384 3.30 3.68 12.24
C THR A 384 2.23 2.69 11.79
N SER A 385 2.30 2.25 10.53
CA SER A 385 1.41 1.22 9.99
C SER A 385 1.61 -0.13 10.68
N ARG A 386 2.86 -0.57 10.93
CA ARG A 386 3.16 -1.79 11.68
C ARG A 386 2.65 -1.71 13.12
N LEU A 387 2.94 -0.62 13.84
CA LEU A 387 2.53 -0.43 15.23
C LEU A 387 1.01 -0.48 15.42
N SER A 388 0.26 0.14 14.50
CA SER A 388 -1.21 0.13 14.54
C SER A 388 -1.80 -1.16 14.01
N GLY A 389 -1.40 -1.55 12.79
CA GLY A 389 -1.99 -2.60 11.97
C GLY A 389 -1.55 -4.02 12.35
N ASP A 390 -0.25 -4.29 12.48
CA ASP A 390 0.23 -5.64 12.81
C ASP A 390 -0.25 -6.06 14.20
N ALA A 391 -0.26 -5.15 15.17
CA ALA A 391 -0.79 -5.43 16.51
C ALA A 391 -2.31 -5.78 16.49
N ALA A 392 -3.09 -5.11 15.62
CA ALA A 392 -4.51 -5.42 15.46
C ALA A 392 -4.74 -6.77 14.77
N LEU A 393 -3.88 -7.14 13.81
CA LEU A 393 -3.93 -8.45 13.16
C LEU A 393 -3.67 -9.58 14.16
N VAL A 394 -2.71 -9.39 15.07
CA VAL A 394 -2.46 -10.35 16.16
C VAL A 394 -3.71 -10.48 17.06
N GLN A 395 -4.32 -9.36 17.46
CA GLN A 395 -5.57 -9.35 18.24
C GLN A 395 -6.68 -10.16 17.57
N GLY A 396 -6.85 -9.96 16.26
CA GLY A 396 -7.88 -10.62 15.46
C GLY A 396 -7.75 -12.15 15.48
N ALA A 397 -6.53 -12.68 15.59
CA ALA A 397 -6.31 -14.12 15.66
C ALA A 397 -6.26 -14.69 17.08
N THR A 398 -5.75 -13.95 18.08
CA THR A 398 -5.63 -14.45 19.47
C THR A 398 -6.85 -14.15 20.34
N GLY A 399 -7.74 -13.26 19.91
CA GLY A 399 -8.98 -12.91 20.59
C GLY A 399 -10.13 -13.87 20.27
N SER A 400 -11.28 -13.33 19.87
CA SER A 400 -12.55 -14.06 19.69
C SER A 400 -12.45 -15.30 18.78
N LYS A 401 -11.51 -15.31 17.84
CA LYS A 401 -11.26 -16.45 16.96
C LYS A 401 -10.74 -17.70 17.67
N ILE A 402 -9.90 -17.56 18.70
CA ILE A 402 -9.50 -18.70 19.55
C ILE A 402 -10.70 -19.24 20.31
N GLY A 403 -11.57 -18.35 20.82
CA GLY A 403 -12.82 -18.73 21.47
C GLY A 403 -13.73 -19.55 20.55
N GLN A 404 -13.94 -19.09 19.32
CA GLN A 404 -14.72 -19.80 18.29
C GLN A 404 -14.11 -21.15 17.91
N LEU A 405 -12.77 -21.25 17.90
CA LEU A 405 -12.07 -22.51 17.63
C LEU A 405 -12.25 -23.52 18.77
N LEU A 406 -12.08 -23.08 20.01
CA LEU A 406 -12.28 -23.91 21.22
C LEU A 406 -13.72 -24.39 21.34
N GLU A 407 -14.68 -23.51 21.11
CA GLU A 407 -16.10 -23.84 21.01
C GLU A 407 -16.35 -24.89 19.92
N GLY A 408 -15.75 -24.71 18.74
CA GLY A 408 -15.91 -25.66 17.65
C GLY A 408 -15.33 -27.03 17.97
N MET A 409 -14.14 -27.07 18.58
CA MET A 409 -13.52 -28.31 19.06
C MET A 409 -14.43 -29.04 20.07
N SER A 410 -14.97 -28.31 21.06
CA SER A 410 -15.92 -28.87 22.04
C SER A 410 -17.17 -29.43 21.37
N THR A 411 -17.73 -28.68 20.42
CA THR A 411 -18.93 -29.07 19.68
C THR A 411 -18.73 -30.39 18.93
N ILE A 412 -17.59 -30.54 18.25
CA ILE A 412 -17.27 -31.73 17.46
C ILE A 412 -17.08 -32.94 18.37
N VAL A 413 -16.32 -32.79 19.46
CA VAL A 413 -16.07 -33.88 20.41
C VAL A 413 -17.37 -34.38 21.02
N CYS A 414 -18.23 -33.46 21.47
CA CYS A 414 -19.53 -33.82 22.04
C CYS A 414 -20.50 -34.40 21.00
N ALA A 415 -20.52 -33.86 19.79
CA ALA A 415 -21.34 -34.37 18.68
C ALA A 415 -20.96 -35.81 18.30
N LEU A 416 -19.67 -36.09 18.15
CA LEU A 416 -19.17 -37.44 17.86
C LEU A 416 -19.45 -38.39 19.02
N ALA A 417 -19.22 -37.97 20.27
CA ALA A 417 -19.49 -38.80 21.44
C ALA A 417 -20.97 -39.22 21.50
N ILE A 418 -21.90 -38.28 21.32
CA ILE A 418 -23.34 -38.57 21.28
C ILE A 418 -23.68 -39.51 20.12
N ALA A 419 -23.13 -39.25 18.93
CA ALA A 419 -23.40 -40.07 17.76
C ALA A 419 -22.96 -41.54 17.93
N PHE A 420 -21.75 -41.77 18.46
CA PHE A 420 -21.24 -43.13 18.66
C PHE A 420 -21.93 -43.89 19.80
N VAL A 421 -22.40 -43.19 20.84
CA VAL A 421 -23.11 -43.83 21.97
C VAL A 421 -24.51 -44.31 21.56
N PHE A 422 -25.26 -43.50 20.81
CA PHE A 422 -26.67 -43.81 20.48
C PHE A 422 -26.85 -44.54 19.15
N GLY A 423 -25.87 -44.53 18.25
CA GLY A 423 -26.03 -45.20 16.96
C GLY A 423 -24.73 -45.26 16.17
N TRP A 424 -23.80 -46.11 16.62
CA TRP A 424 -22.47 -46.25 16.01
C TRP A 424 -22.50 -46.62 14.52
N LYS A 425 -23.46 -47.45 14.07
CA LYS A 425 -23.62 -47.84 12.66
C LYS A 425 -23.99 -46.65 11.78
N LEU A 426 -25.00 -45.88 12.18
CA LEU A 426 -25.41 -44.66 11.48
C LEU A 426 -24.34 -43.56 11.56
N ALA A 427 -23.64 -43.45 12.70
CA ALA A 427 -22.58 -42.48 12.89
C ALA A 427 -21.44 -42.67 11.88
N PHE A 428 -21.04 -43.91 11.57
CA PHE A 428 -20.02 -44.17 10.54
C PHE A 428 -20.42 -43.66 9.15
N VAL A 429 -21.69 -43.83 8.76
CA VAL A 429 -22.20 -43.33 7.49
C VAL A 429 -22.09 -41.81 7.42
N VAL A 430 -22.56 -41.09 8.43
CA VAL A 430 -22.53 -39.61 8.40
C VAL A 430 -21.11 -39.07 8.57
N VAL A 431 -20.28 -39.69 9.41
CA VAL A 431 -18.85 -39.32 9.56
C VAL A 431 -18.09 -39.50 8.25
N SER A 432 -18.46 -40.48 7.41
CA SER A 432 -17.83 -40.64 6.08
C SER A 432 -17.96 -39.41 5.17
N PHE A 433 -19.01 -38.59 5.35
CA PHE A 433 -19.20 -37.34 4.60
C PHE A 433 -18.43 -36.15 5.20
N MET A 434 -18.00 -36.21 6.48
CA MET A 434 -17.28 -35.10 7.13
C MET A 434 -15.94 -34.76 6.44
N PRO A 435 -15.04 -35.72 6.11
CA PRO A 435 -13.81 -35.42 5.38
C PRO A 435 -14.05 -34.73 4.04
N LEU A 436 -15.11 -35.12 3.31
CA LEU A 436 -15.48 -34.52 2.04
C LEU A 436 -15.93 -33.07 2.21
N MET A 437 -16.75 -32.77 3.22
CA MET A 437 -17.15 -31.40 3.55
C MET A 437 -15.94 -30.53 3.95
N ILE A 438 -15.05 -31.07 4.77
CA ILE A 438 -13.83 -30.38 5.21
C ILE A 438 -12.93 -30.10 4.01
N ALA A 439 -12.71 -31.09 3.14
CA ALA A 439 -11.89 -30.93 1.93
C ALA A 439 -12.45 -29.85 1.01
N ALA A 440 -13.76 -29.84 0.76
CA ALA A 440 -14.41 -28.81 -0.04
C ALA A 440 -14.24 -27.39 0.56
N GLY A 441 -14.41 -27.25 1.88
CA GLY A 441 -14.18 -25.99 2.59
C GLY A 441 -12.71 -25.52 2.53
N LEU A 442 -11.75 -26.44 2.66
CA LEU A 442 -10.32 -26.12 2.53
C LEU A 442 -9.94 -25.68 1.10
N ILE A 443 -10.50 -26.33 0.08
CA ILE A 443 -10.32 -25.93 -1.33
C ILE A 443 -10.87 -24.52 -1.54
N GLN A 444 -12.09 -24.25 -1.08
CA GLN A 444 -12.70 -22.93 -1.15
C GLN A 444 -11.81 -21.87 -0.49
N GLY A 445 -11.30 -22.15 0.72
CA GLY A 445 -10.41 -21.25 1.46
C GLY A 445 -9.09 -20.98 0.72
N LYS A 446 -8.45 -22.02 0.16
CA LYS A 446 -7.20 -21.89 -0.62
C LYS A 446 -7.40 -21.06 -1.89
N VAL A 447 -8.48 -21.31 -2.64
CA VAL A 447 -8.81 -20.54 -3.85
C VAL A 447 -9.01 -19.07 -3.51
N MET A 448 -9.73 -18.76 -2.43
CA MET A 448 -9.97 -17.39 -1.98
C MET A 448 -8.66 -16.68 -1.57
N ALA A 449 -7.82 -17.35 -0.77
CA ALA A 449 -6.57 -16.76 -0.28
C ALA A 449 -5.57 -16.50 -1.41
N GLY A 450 -5.33 -17.48 -2.29
CA GLY A 450 -4.41 -17.33 -3.43
C GLY A 450 -4.89 -16.28 -4.42
N ALA A 451 -6.18 -16.23 -4.70
CA ALA A 451 -6.75 -15.23 -5.58
C ALA A 451 -6.70 -13.81 -4.98
N ALA A 452 -6.90 -13.66 -3.67
CA ALA A 452 -6.81 -12.35 -3.00
C ALA A 452 -5.40 -11.75 -3.08
N LEU A 453 -4.34 -12.57 -2.96
CA LEU A 453 -2.96 -12.11 -3.15
C LEU A 453 -2.70 -11.63 -4.59
N LYS A 454 -3.14 -12.41 -5.57
CA LYS A 454 -3.00 -12.06 -6.98
C LYS A 454 -3.76 -10.78 -7.32
N GLU A 455 -5.01 -10.67 -6.88
CA GLU A 455 -5.86 -9.48 -7.06
C GLU A 455 -5.22 -8.23 -6.44
N LYS A 456 -4.67 -8.34 -5.22
CA LYS A 456 -3.92 -7.26 -4.57
C LYS A 456 -2.75 -6.79 -5.43
N SER A 457 -1.93 -7.71 -5.95
CA SER A 457 -0.75 -7.36 -6.77
C SER A 457 -1.13 -6.66 -8.10
N MET A 458 -2.19 -7.13 -8.77
CA MET A 458 -2.65 -6.54 -10.03
C MET A 458 -3.25 -5.14 -9.81
N LEU A 459 -4.03 -4.97 -8.74
CA LEU A 459 -4.58 -3.66 -8.37
C LEU A 459 -3.49 -2.69 -7.94
N GLN A 460 -2.46 -3.14 -7.21
CA GLN A 460 -1.33 -2.30 -6.84
C GLN A 460 -0.61 -1.72 -8.07
N GLN A 461 -0.41 -2.52 -9.13
CA GLN A 461 0.17 -2.02 -10.38
C GLN A 461 -0.71 -0.95 -11.05
N ALA A 462 -2.02 -1.19 -11.12
CA ALA A 462 -2.96 -0.23 -11.69
C ALA A 462 -3.01 1.07 -10.86
N SER A 463 -3.03 0.96 -9.52
CA SER A 463 -2.98 2.11 -8.62
C SER A 463 -1.68 2.89 -8.75
N ARG A 464 -0.53 2.21 -8.85
CA ARG A 464 0.77 2.86 -9.03
C ARG A 464 0.81 3.69 -10.30
N MET A 465 0.38 3.10 -11.43
CA MET A 465 0.32 3.82 -12.70
C MET A 465 -0.67 5.00 -12.67
N CYS A 466 -1.80 4.84 -11.98
CA CYS A 466 -2.77 5.92 -11.78
C CYS A 466 -2.16 7.09 -10.99
N SER A 467 -1.56 6.81 -9.83
CA SER A 467 -0.90 7.82 -9.00
C SER A 467 0.18 8.56 -9.78
N GLU A 468 1.04 7.83 -10.49
CA GLU A 468 2.09 8.41 -11.31
C GLU A 468 1.54 9.31 -12.43
N THR A 469 0.47 8.90 -13.10
CA THR A 469 -0.16 9.68 -14.18
C THR A 469 -0.79 10.96 -13.64
N VAL A 470 -1.47 10.88 -12.49
CA VAL A 470 -2.18 12.01 -11.87
C VAL A 470 -1.21 13.01 -11.27
N ASP A 471 -0.19 12.55 -10.54
CA ASP A 471 0.86 13.41 -9.99
C ASP A 471 1.56 14.22 -11.09
N ASN A 472 1.74 13.59 -12.26
CA ASN A 472 2.46 14.17 -13.40
C ASN A 472 1.52 14.61 -14.53
N ILE A 473 0.27 14.98 -14.21
CA ILE A 473 -0.77 15.27 -15.21
C ILE A 473 -0.39 16.41 -16.18
N ARG A 474 0.38 17.40 -15.71
CA ARG A 474 0.88 18.50 -16.57
C ARG A 474 1.81 17.97 -17.67
N THR A 475 2.71 17.06 -17.32
CA THR A 475 3.63 16.40 -18.27
C THR A 475 2.87 15.51 -19.24
N VAL A 476 1.92 14.71 -18.74
CA VAL A 476 1.08 13.83 -19.59
C VAL A 476 0.28 14.66 -20.61
N ALA A 477 -0.31 15.77 -20.16
CA ALA A 477 -1.06 16.69 -21.01
C ALA A 477 -0.17 17.41 -22.03
N ALA A 478 1.04 17.86 -21.64
CA ALA A 478 1.99 18.48 -22.55
C ALA A 478 2.45 17.52 -23.66
N LEU A 479 2.66 16.24 -23.31
CA LEU A 479 2.99 15.19 -24.27
C LEU A 479 1.78 14.79 -25.14
N GLY A 480 0.55 15.07 -24.72
CA GLY A 480 -0.67 14.67 -25.41
C GLY A 480 -0.84 13.14 -25.44
N ARG A 481 -0.49 12.48 -24.32
CA ARG A 481 -0.44 11.01 -24.16
C ARG A 481 -1.49 10.47 -23.21
N GLU A 482 -2.57 11.21 -22.96
CA GLU A 482 -3.68 10.79 -22.11
C GLU A 482 -4.25 9.43 -22.54
N ASP A 483 -4.49 9.22 -23.84
CA ASP A 483 -5.02 7.96 -24.38
C ASP A 483 -4.09 6.75 -24.16
N PHE A 484 -2.76 6.98 -24.13
CA PHE A 484 -1.79 5.91 -23.93
C PHE A 484 -1.88 5.36 -22.50
N PHE A 485 -1.88 6.26 -21.51
CA PHE A 485 -2.05 5.88 -20.11
C PHE A 485 -3.44 5.29 -19.86
N LEU A 486 -4.50 5.83 -20.49
CA LEU A 486 -5.85 5.29 -20.39
C LEU A 486 -5.93 3.85 -20.94
N LYS A 487 -5.33 3.59 -22.11
CA LYS A 487 -5.31 2.24 -22.71
C LYS A 487 -4.53 1.24 -21.86
N ASN A 488 -3.38 1.65 -21.31
CA ASN A 488 -2.58 0.81 -20.42
C ASN A 488 -3.34 0.51 -19.12
N PHE A 489 -4.03 1.51 -18.55
CA PHE A 489 -4.85 1.34 -17.35
C PHE A 489 -5.98 0.34 -17.59
N ASN A 490 -6.71 0.52 -18.69
CA ASN A 490 -7.78 -0.40 -19.07
C ASN A 490 -7.25 -1.82 -19.28
N THR A 491 -6.07 -1.97 -19.88
CA THR A 491 -5.45 -3.30 -20.06
C THR A 491 -5.16 -3.97 -18.70
N LEU A 492 -4.63 -3.23 -17.73
CA LEU A 492 -4.39 -3.75 -16.37
C LEU A 492 -5.69 -4.13 -15.66
N VAL A 493 -6.74 -3.31 -15.80
CA VAL A 493 -8.06 -3.57 -15.24
C VAL A 493 -8.74 -4.78 -15.89
N ASP A 494 -8.69 -4.90 -17.22
CA ASP A 494 -9.24 -6.03 -17.97
C ASP A 494 -8.56 -7.35 -17.60
N LEU A 495 -7.24 -7.34 -17.38
CA LEU A 495 -6.51 -8.50 -16.88
C LEU A 495 -6.98 -8.93 -15.49
N ASN A 496 -7.23 -7.96 -14.61
CA ASN A 496 -7.79 -8.22 -13.28
C ASN A 496 -9.22 -8.78 -13.39
N GLU A 497 -10.07 -8.21 -14.24
CA GLU A 497 -11.44 -8.68 -14.48
C GLU A 497 -11.47 -10.12 -14.97
N ARG A 498 -10.66 -10.47 -15.97
CA ARG A 498 -10.56 -11.85 -16.49
C ARG A 498 -10.11 -12.84 -15.42
N SER A 499 -9.17 -12.45 -14.56
CA SER A 499 -8.72 -13.26 -13.43
C SER A 499 -9.84 -13.45 -12.40
N ASN A 500 -10.56 -12.38 -12.07
CA ASN A 500 -11.70 -12.41 -11.14
C ASN A 500 -12.89 -13.21 -11.67
N ARG A 501 -13.16 -13.18 -12.98
CA ARG A 501 -14.21 -14.01 -13.59
C ARG A 501 -13.89 -15.50 -13.48
N LYS A 502 -12.63 -15.90 -13.75
CA LYS A 502 -12.19 -17.30 -13.55
C LYS A 502 -12.28 -17.73 -12.09
N LYS A 503 -11.85 -16.86 -11.17
CA LYS A 503 -11.98 -17.05 -9.71
C LYS A 503 -13.44 -17.27 -9.31
N ALA A 504 -14.37 -16.44 -9.79
CA ALA A 504 -15.79 -16.53 -9.45
C ALA A 504 -16.39 -17.90 -9.86
N VAL A 505 -16.04 -18.41 -11.04
CA VAL A 505 -16.52 -19.73 -11.50
C VAL A 505 -15.96 -20.87 -10.63
N ILE A 506 -14.65 -20.88 -10.38
CA ILE A 506 -14.00 -21.91 -9.56
C ILE A 506 -14.53 -21.87 -8.12
N PHE A 507 -14.64 -20.67 -7.55
CA PHE A 507 -15.20 -20.47 -6.22
C PHE A 507 -16.67 -20.90 -6.15
N GLY A 508 -17.48 -20.52 -7.14
CA GLY A 508 -18.89 -20.91 -7.22
C GLY A 508 -19.05 -22.43 -7.27
N MET A 509 -18.28 -23.13 -8.11
CA MET A 509 -18.31 -24.59 -8.18
C MET A 509 -17.89 -25.24 -6.84
N ALA A 510 -16.79 -24.80 -6.24
CA ALA A 510 -16.33 -25.32 -4.96
C ALA A 510 -17.37 -25.09 -3.84
N TYR A 511 -17.98 -23.90 -3.82
CA TYR A 511 -19.01 -23.53 -2.85
C TYR A 511 -20.29 -24.36 -3.04
N SER A 512 -20.72 -24.59 -4.28
CA SER A 512 -21.87 -25.44 -4.58
C SER A 512 -21.62 -26.88 -4.16
N VAL A 513 -20.45 -27.47 -4.49
CA VAL A 513 -20.10 -28.83 -4.06
C VAL A 513 -20.08 -28.97 -2.54
N ALA A 514 -19.50 -27.98 -1.83
CA ALA A 514 -19.46 -27.98 -0.37
C ALA A 514 -20.86 -27.97 0.26
N ASN A 515 -21.77 -27.13 -0.25
CA ASN A 515 -23.14 -27.05 0.26
C ASN A 515 -24.01 -28.25 -0.16
N SER A 516 -23.83 -28.79 -1.37
CA SER A 516 -24.58 -29.96 -1.83
C SER A 516 -24.24 -31.23 -1.05
N MET A 517 -22.98 -31.38 -0.61
CA MET A 517 -22.54 -32.54 0.19
C MET A 517 -23.37 -32.70 1.48
N LEU A 518 -23.83 -31.59 2.06
CA LEU A 518 -24.71 -31.60 3.22
C LEU A 518 -26.05 -32.31 2.93
N PHE A 519 -26.67 -32.01 1.78
CA PHE A 519 -27.94 -32.63 1.38
C PHE A 519 -27.76 -34.11 1.01
N PHE A 520 -26.62 -34.50 0.45
CA PHE A 520 -26.31 -35.92 0.23
C PHE A 520 -26.16 -36.68 1.54
N ALA A 521 -25.51 -36.07 2.54
CA ALA A 521 -25.45 -36.65 3.88
C ALA A 521 -26.84 -36.82 4.49
N TYR A 522 -27.79 -35.89 4.23
CA TYR A 522 -29.19 -36.02 4.68
C TYR A 522 -29.88 -37.21 4.03
N ALA A 523 -29.77 -37.35 2.72
CA ALA A 523 -30.39 -38.46 2.00
C ALA A 523 -29.82 -39.81 2.48
N ALA A 524 -28.51 -39.92 2.61
CA ALA A 524 -27.85 -41.15 3.06
C ALA A 524 -28.20 -41.51 4.51
N SER A 525 -28.25 -40.52 5.42
CA SER A 525 -28.55 -40.76 6.83
C SER A 525 -29.99 -41.24 7.03
N PHE A 526 -30.96 -40.63 6.35
CA PHE A 526 -32.37 -41.06 6.48
C PHE A 526 -32.63 -42.39 5.78
N TYR A 527 -32.01 -42.64 4.63
CA TYR A 527 -32.14 -43.93 3.93
C TYR A 527 -31.60 -45.09 4.76
N TYR A 528 -30.35 -44.98 5.23
CA TYR A 528 -29.74 -46.02 6.06
C TYR A 528 -30.36 -46.10 7.46
N GLY A 529 -30.72 -44.96 8.04
CA GLY A 529 -31.48 -44.91 9.30
C GLY A 529 -32.83 -45.62 9.18
N GLY A 530 -33.51 -45.53 8.04
CA GLY A 530 -34.75 -46.28 7.78
C GLY A 530 -34.55 -47.79 7.79
N ILE A 531 -33.46 -48.29 7.18
CA ILE A 531 -33.11 -49.72 7.19
C ILE A 531 -32.82 -50.20 8.62
N LEU A 532 -32.08 -49.42 9.40
CA LEU A 532 -31.77 -49.75 10.80
C LEU A 532 -33.02 -49.79 11.70
N ILE A 533 -34.05 -48.99 11.38
CA ILE A 533 -35.34 -49.04 12.07
C ILE A 533 -36.11 -50.30 11.67
N ASP A 534 -36.11 -50.68 10.40
CA ASP A 534 -36.78 -51.90 9.90
C ASP A 534 -36.17 -53.18 10.50
N ASP A 535 -34.85 -53.21 10.63
CA ASP A 535 -34.10 -54.29 11.29
C ASP A 535 -34.27 -54.30 12.83
N GLY A 536 -34.95 -53.30 13.40
CA GLY A 536 -35.19 -53.18 14.84
C GLY A 536 -33.95 -52.83 15.68
N GLU A 537 -32.88 -52.36 15.04
CA GLU A 537 -31.61 -52.02 15.70
C GLU A 537 -31.58 -50.59 16.27
N MET A 538 -32.44 -49.70 15.78
CA MET A 538 -32.55 -48.31 16.24
C MET A 538 -34.00 -47.85 16.32
N GLU A 539 -34.31 -47.01 17.31
CA GLU A 539 -35.60 -46.33 17.39
C GLU A 539 -35.62 -45.06 16.51
N PHE A 540 -36.79 -44.68 16.00
CA PHE A 540 -36.94 -43.56 15.07
C PHE A 540 -36.31 -42.24 15.57
N TYR A 541 -36.45 -41.92 16.87
CA TYR A 541 -35.89 -40.69 17.43
C TYR A 541 -34.35 -40.73 17.59
N GLU A 542 -33.74 -41.92 17.68
CA GLU A 542 -32.29 -42.07 17.77
C GLU A 542 -31.62 -41.69 16.45
N VAL A 543 -32.28 -41.95 15.32
CA VAL A 543 -31.84 -41.48 14.00
C VAL A 543 -31.73 -39.96 13.97
N PHE A 544 -32.75 -39.23 14.46
CA PHE A 544 -32.71 -37.77 14.57
C PHE A 544 -31.62 -37.27 15.52
N ARG A 545 -31.36 -37.99 16.61
CA ARG A 545 -30.32 -37.65 17.60
C ARG A 545 -28.91 -37.72 17.00
N VAL A 546 -28.60 -38.82 16.31
CA VAL A 546 -27.30 -39.05 15.66
C VAL A 546 -27.11 -38.10 14.48
N PHE A 547 -28.14 -37.97 13.63
CA PHE A 547 -28.16 -37.07 12.49
C PHE A 547 -27.92 -35.61 12.89
N GLY A 548 -28.73 -35.08 13.81
CA GLY A 548 -28.64 -33.69 14.22
C GLY A 548 -27.29 -33.35 14.87
N ALA A 549 -26.74 -34.26 15.68
CA ALA A 549 -25.48 -34.04 16.38
C ALA A 549 -24.32 -33.86 15.39
N ILE A 550 -24.17 -34.77 14.43
CA ILE A 550 -23.04 -34.74 13.49
C ILE A 550 -23.15 -33.55 12.53
N ILE A 551 -24.37 -33.19 12.12
CA ILE A 551 -24.57 -32.15 11.11
C ILE A 551 -24.35 -30.76 11.66
N PHE A 552 -24.91 -30.47 12.83
CA PHE A 552 -24.61 -29.20 13.49
C PHE A 552 -23.12 -29.10 13.86
N GLY A 553 -22.48 -30.22 14.22
CA GLY A 553 -21.02 -30.30 14.36
C GLY A 553 -20.27 -29.97 13.07
N GLY A 554 -20.73 -30.49 11.93
CA GLY A 554 -20.16 -30.22 10.60
C GLY A 554 -20.24 -28.75 10.17
N ILE A 555 -21.37 -28.08 10.43
CA ILE A 555 -21.57 -26.65 10.13
C ILE A 555 -20.56 -25.79 10.91
N VAL A 556 -20.30 -26.12 12.17
CA VAL A 556 -19.34 -25.39 13.00
C VAL A 556 -17.91 -25.54 12.48
N ILE A 557 -17.53 -26.72 11.97
CA ILE A 557 -16.24 -26.91 11.29
C ILE A 557 -16.14 -26.02 10.04
N GLY A 558 -17.20 -25.99 9.23
CA GLY A 558 -17.27 -25.17 8.02
C GLY A 558 -17.06 -23.69 8.33
N ARG A 559 -17.74 -23.16 9.35
CA ARG A 559 -17.60 -21.77 9.80
C ARG A 559 -16.18 -21.46 10.31
N ASN A 560 -15.53 -22.42 10.96
CA ASN A 560 -14.17 -22.25 11.49
C ASN A 560 -13.08 -22.45 10.43
N SER A 561 -13.39 -22.97 9.24
CA SER A 561 -12.41 -23.16 8.16
C SER A 561 -11.75 -21.84 7.70
N SER A 562 -12.44 -20.70 7.86
CA SER A 562 -11.88 -19.37 7.53
C SER A 562 -10.76 -18.93 8.46
N PHE A 563 -10.61 -19.56 9.63
CA PHE A 563 -9.56 -19.23 10.61
C PHE A 563 -8.16 -19.39 10.04
N GLY A 564 -7.94 -20.37 9.15
CA GLY A 564 -6.60 -20.64 8.59
C GLY A 564 -5.98 -19.43 7.89
N VAL A 565 -6.78 -18.59 7.23
CA VAL A 565 -6.29 -17.39 6.53
C VAL A 565 -5.92 -16.28 7.51
N ASP A 566 -6.77 -16.01 8.50
CA ASP A 566 -6.52 -14.99 9.52
C ASP A 566 -5.34 -15.37 10.42
N TYR A 567 -5.21 -16.68 10.70
CA TYR A 567 -4.10 -17.25 11.44
C TYR A 567 -2.76 -17.00 10.76
N VAL A 568 -2.66 -17.25 9.45
CA VAL A 568 -1.41 -17.00 8.70
C VAL A 568 -1.04 -15.51 8.77
N LYS A 569 -2.00 -14.60 8.53
CA LYS A 569 -1.74 -13.16 8.59
C LYS A 569 -1.26 -12.70 9.97
N ALA A 570 -1.92 -13.17 11.02
CA ALA A 570 -1.55 -12.83 12.38
C ALA A 570 -0.20 -13.41 12.79
N LYS A 571 0.15 -14.61 12.32
CA LYS A 571 1.47 -15.21 12.54
C LYS A 571 2.58 -14.37 11.91
N LEU A 572 2.39 -13.91 10.67
CA LEU A 572 3.36 -13.04 9.98
C LEU A 572 3.51 -11.70 10.70
N ALA A 573 2.39 -11.07 11.07
CA ALA A 573 2.37 -9.82 11.83
C ALA A 573 3.06 -9.97 13.21
N ALA A 574 2.78 -11.04 13.92
CA ALA A 574 3.43 -11.34 15.19
C ALA A 574 4.93 -11.60 15.02
N GLY A 575 5.33 -12.27 13.94
CA GLY A 575 6.73 -12.49 13.61
C GLY A 575 7.50 -11.18 13.48
N ARG A 576 6.96 -10.22 12.72
CA ARG A 576 7.55 -8.88 12.59
C ARG A 576 7.63 -8.14 13.93
N ILE A 577 6.58 -8.21 14.74
CA ILE A 577 6.55 -7.58 16.07
C ILE A 577 7.60 -8.19 17.00
N ILE A 578 7.67 -9.53 17.07
CA ILE A 578 8.57 -10.24 17.98
C ILE A 578 10.03 -10.05 17.55
N ASN A 579 10.32 -10.16 16.25
CA ASN A 579 11.66 -9.88 15.73
C ASN A 579 12.11 -8.45 16.04
N LEU A 580 11.18 -7.48 16.02
CA LEU A 580 11.49 -6.11 16.41
C LEU A 580 11.69 -5.94 17.91
N ILE A 581 10.94 -6.65 18.75
CA ILE A 581 11.13 -6.64 20.20
C ILE A 581 12.46 -7.30 20.60
N ASP A 582 12.84 -8.38 19.91
CA ASP A 582 14.04 -9.15 20.21
C ASP A 582 15.31 -8.58 19.55
N ARG A 583 15.17 -7.67 18.56
CA ARG A 583 16.30 -6.95 17.94
C ARG A 583 16.98 -6.06 18.98
N LYS A 584 18.22 -6.42 19.31
CA LYS A 584 19.13 -5.57 20.09
C LYS A 584 19.87 -4.60 19.15
N PRO A 585 19.82 -3.28 19.40
CA PRO A 585 20.55 -2.29 18.60
C PRO A 585 22.07 -2.44 18.82
N LYS A 586 22.88 -2.05 17.83
CA LYS A 586 24.35 -2.02 18.00
C LYS A 586 24.76 -0.96 19.03
N VAL A 587 24.06 0.17 19.03
CA VAL A 587 24.21 1.26 20.00
C VAL A 587 22.97 1.28 20.89
N ASN A 588 23.09 0.77 22.12
CA ASN A 588 21.98 0.70 23.04
C ASN A 588 21.98 1.90 24.00
N ILE A 589 21.01 2.80 23.84
CA ILE A 589 20.84 4.00 24.67
C ILE A 589 20.56 3.64 26.15
N ARG A 590 20.03 2.45 26.41
CA ARG A 590 19.71 1.96 27.76
C ARG A 590 20.83 1.21 28.44
N ASP A 591 21.93 0.96 27.72
CA ASP A 591 23.09 0.32 28.33
C ASP A 591 23.93 1.37 29.07
N HIS A 592 23.99 1.25 30.39
CA HIS A 592 24.75 2.17 31.25
C HIS A 592 26.16 1.66 31.58
N SER A 593 26.61 0.59 30.92
CA SER A 593 27.93 -0.01 31.14
C SER A 593 29.10 0.73 30.51
N GLY A 594 28.85 1.84 29.80
CA GLY A 594 29.91 2.69 29.22
C GLY A 594 30.55 3.63 30.25
N ASP A 595 31.84 3.91 30.08
CA ASP A 595 32.55 4.90 30.88
C ASP A 595 31.96 6.30 30.65
N LYS A 596 31.70 7.01 31.74
CA LYS A 596 31.25 8.41 31.72
C LYS A 596 32.48 9.30 31.87
N LEU A 597 32.80 10.08 30.84
CA LEU A 597 33.85 11.11 30.87
C LEU A 597 33.38 12.34 31.65
#